data_AF-A0A3D5G4L7-F1
#
_entry.id   AF-A0A3D5G4L7-F1
#
_cell.length_a   1.000
_cell.length_b   1.000
_cell.length_c   1.000
_cell.angle_alpha   90.00
_cell.angle_beta   90.00
_cell.angle_gamma   90.00
#
_symmetry.space_group_name_H-M   'P 1'
#
loop_
_entity.id
_entity.type
_entity.pdbx_description
1 polymer ?
#
loop_
_entity_poly.entity_id
_entity_poly.type
_entity_poly.pdbx_seq_one_letter_code
_entity_poly.pdbx_strand_id
1 'polypeptide(L)'
;MPQLVLIHPQIPPNTGNIARTCAATGTELHLVGPLGFEISDRYLKRAGLDYWPYVNLHCHEDLAAFFACQQQRGGRTIGFTTGGRCSYAKFQFQSGDWLMFGS
;
A
#
# COMPACT_ATOMS: atom_id res chain seq x y z
N MET A 1 -10.36 9.17 1.28
CA MET A 1 -9.32 8.88 2.30
C MET A 1 -8.03 8.63 1.54
N PRO A 2 -6.85 8.95 2.11
CA PRO A 2 -5.58 8.63 1.49
C PRO A 2 -5.50 7.14 1.13
N GLN A 3 -4.68 6.83 0.12
CA GLN A 3 -4.41 5.49 -0.37
C GLN A 3 -3.01 5.06 0.06
N LEU A 4 -2.81 3.78 0.37
CA LEU A 4 -1.52 3.27 0.81
C LEU A 4 -0.86 2.49 -0.33
N VAL A 5 0.41 2.79 -0.62
CA VAL A 5 1.17 2.16 -1.71
C VAL A 5 2.45 1.56 -1.16
N LEU A 6 2.65 0.25 -1.37
CA LEU A 6 3.88 -0.45 -1.06
C LEU A 6 4.64 -0.77 -2.35
N ILE A 7 5.85 -0.22 -2.47
CA ILE A 7 6.75 -0.46 -3.61
C ILE A 7 7.68 -1.63 -3.28
N HIS A 8 7.64 -2.66 -4.12
CA HIS A 8 8.49 -3.85 -4.04
C HIS A 8 8.54 -4.49 -2.63
N PRO A 9 7.40 -4.74 -1.96
CA PRO A 9 7.42 -5.26 -0.60
C PRO A 9 8.08 -6.64 -0.54
N GLN A 10 9.02 -6.81 0.39
CA GLN A 10 9.85 -8.03 0.47
C GLN A 10 9.45 -8.96 1.63
N ILE A 11 8.82 -8.43 2.68
CA ILE A 11 8.59 -9.14 3.94
C ILE A 11 7.07 -9.42 4.10
N PRO A 12 6.60 -10.66 3.86
CA PRO A 12 5.16 -10.97 3.90
C PRO A 12 4.45 -10.59 5.22
N PRO A 13 5.04 -10.80 6.41
CA PRO A 13 4.43 -10.36 7.68
C PRO A 13 4.11 -8.86 7.74
N ASN A 14 4.94 -8.00 7.15
CA ASN A 14 4.73 -6.56 7.16
C ASN A 14 3.54 -6.19 6.27
N THR A 15 3.49 -6.73 5.05
CA THR A 15 2.35 -6.51 4.14
C THR A 15 1.06 -7.06 4.73
N GLY A 16 1.09 -8.19 5.44
CA GLY A 16 -0.08 -8.72 6.15
C GLY A 16 -0.60 -7.74 7.22
N ASN A 17 0.27 -7.24 8.11
CA ASN A 17 -0.14 -6.29 9.14
C ASN A 17 -0.68 -4.97 8.56
N ILE A 18 -0.09 -4.50 7.45
CA ILE A 18 -0.56 -3.31 6.74
C ILE A 18 -1.93 -3.58 6.11
N ALA A 19 -2.11 -4.73 5.44
CA ALA A 19 -3.39 -5.12 4.87
C ALA A 19 -4.49 -5.24 5.93
N ARG A 20 -4.18 -5.76 7.12
CA ARG A 20 -5.12 -5.77 8.26
C ARG A 20 -5.54 -4.37 8.66
N THR A 21 -4.59 -3.43 8.69
CA THR A 21 -4.86 -2.02 9.01
C THR A 21 -5.77 -1.41 7.94
N CYS A 22 -5.46 -1.62 6.66
CA CYS A 22 -6.27 -1.18 5.52
C CYS A 22 -7.71 -1.73 5.57
N ALA A 23 -7.89 -3.01 5.92
CA ALA A 23 -9.21 -3.60 6.11
C ALA A 23 -9.99 -2.93 7.26
N ALA A 24 -9.32 -2.63 8.37
CA ALA A 24 -9.96 -1.98 9.52
C ALA A 24 -10.30 -0.49 9.26
N THR A 25 -9.50 0.21 8.45
CA THR A 25 -9.70 1.63 8.15
C THR A 25 -10.48 1.89 6.86
N GLY A 26 -10.76 0.86 6.06
CA GLY A 26 -11.32 1.03 4.71
C GLY A 26 -10.38 1.74 3.75
N THR A 27 -9.07 1.72 4.02
CA THR A 27 -8.04 2.33 3.17
C THR A 27 -7.67 1.38 2.03
N GLU A 28 -7.61 1.91 0.81
CA GLU A 28 -7.15 1.13 -0.35
C GLU A 28 -5.66 0.80 -0.21
N LEU A 29 -5.31 -0.46 -0.52
CA LEU A 29 -3.93 -0.95 -0.51
C LEU A 29 -3.48 -1.23 -1.94
N HIS A 30 -2.42 -0.56 -2.36
CA HIS A 30 -1.75 -0.79 -3.65
C HIS A 30 -0.41 -1.49 -3.41
N LEU A 31 -0.20 -2.62 -4.08
CA LEU A 31 1.07 -3.33 -4.10
C LEU A 31 1.69 -3.18 -5.49
N VAL A 32 2.92 -2.68 -5.55
CA VAL A 32 3.65 -2.48 -6.80
C VAL A 32 4.77 -3.50 -6.89
N GLY A 33 4.74 -4.30 -7.95
CA GLY A 33 5.68 -5.39 -8.20
C GLY A 33 7.06 -4.92 -8.68
N PRO A 34 8.08 -5.80 -8.58
CA PRO A 34 7.97 -7.20 -8.15
C PRO A 34 7.80 -7.35 -6.63
N LEU A 35 6.95 -8.30 -6.22
CA LEU A 35 6.75 -8.64 -4.81
C LEU A 35 7.78 -9.70 -4.40
N GLY A 36 8.37 -9.58 -3.21
CA GLY A 36 9.30 -10.59 -2.68
C GLY A 36 8.62 -11.86 -2.15
N PHE A 37 7.31 -12.00 -2.34
CA PHE A 37 6.51 -13.14 -1.89
C PHE A 37 5.26 -13.31 -2.77
N GLU A 38 4.68 -14.50 -2.72
CA GLU A 38 3.40 -14.77 -3.38
C GLU A 38 2.23 -14.36 -2.50
N ILE A 39 1.28 -13.62 -3.08
CA ILE A 39 -0.05 -13.41 -2.49
C ILE A 39 -0.88 -14.66 -2.77
N SER A 40 -0.52 -15.79 -2.15
CA SER A 40 -1.30 -17.02 -2.28
C SER A 40 -2.28 -17.17 -1.14
N ASP A 41 -3.42 -17.80 -1.45
CA ASP A 41 -4.50 -18.14 -0.53
C ASP A 41 -4.03 -18.95 0.69
N ARG A 42 -2.86 -19.62 0.57
CA ARG A 42 -2.22 -20.39 1.64
C ARG A 42 -1.56 -19.48 2.70
N TYR A 43 -1.05 -18.30 2.33
CA TYR A 43 -0.59 -17.28 3.29
C TYR A 43 -1.75 -16.52 3.93
N LEU A 44 -2.88 -16.37 3.22
CA LEU A 44 -4.13 -15.82 3.77
C LEU A 44 -4.68 -16.71 4.90
N LYS A 45 -4.59 -18.04 4.74
CA LYS A 45 -5.12 -19.04 5.70
C LYS A 45 -4.24 -19.27 6.93
N ARG A 46 -2.92 -19.13 6.85
CA ARG A 46 -2.02 -19.51 7.96
C ARG A 46 -1.97 -18.54 9.13
N ALA A 47 -2.44 -17.31 8.97
CA ALA A 47 -2.34 -16.32 10.04
C ALA A 47 -3.65 -16.10 10.82
N GLY A 48 -4.67 -16.96 10.62
CA GLY A 48 -5.98 -16.78 11.26
C GLY A 48 -6.65 -15.47 10.85
N LEU A 49 -6.45 -15.07 9.59
CA LEU A 49 -6.73 -13.73 9.07
C LEU A 49 -7.97 -13.70 8.18
N ASP A 50 -9.13 -13.58 8.80
CA ASP A 50 -10.43 -13.38 8.12
C ASP A 50 -10.56 -12.02 7.42
N TYR A 51 -9.52 -11.17 7.43
CA TYR A 51 -9.66 -9.78 7.00
C TYR A 51 -9.44 -9.56 5.50
N TRP A 52 -8.74 -10.46 4.81
CA TRP A 52 -8.33 -10.26 3.40
C TRP A 52 -9.49 -10.01 2.43
N PRO A 53 -10.66 -10.66 2.56
CA PRO A 53 -11.84 -10.31 1.76
C PRO A 53 -12.33 -8.87 1.93
N TYR A 54 -11.95 -8.19 3.01
CA TYR A 54 -12.30 -6.80 3.29
C TYR A 54 -11.20 -5.80 2.90
N VAL A 55 -10.06 -6.29 2.39
CA VAL A 55 -8.99 -5.42 1.87
C VAL A 55 -9.37 -5.00 0.46
N ASN A 56 -9.51 -3.69 0.23
CA ASN A 56 -9.57 -3.17 -1.13
C ASN A 56 -8.14 -3.17 -1.71
N LEU A 57 -7.76 -4.29 -2.31
CA LEU A 57 -6.41 -4.57 -2.80
C LEU A 57 -6.29 -4.32 -4.31
N HIS A 58 -5.27 -3.58 -4.69
CA HIS A 58 -4.88 -3.36 -6.08
C HIS A 58 -3.42 -3.78 -6.28
N CYS A 59 -3.17 -4.64 -7.27
CA CYS A 59 -1.82 -5.07 -7.63
C CYS A 59 -1.41 -4.41 -8.95
N HIS A 60 -0.22 -3.83 -8.98
CA HIS A 60 0.40 -3.26 -10.17
C HIS A 60 1.65 -4.08 -10.50
N GLU A 61 1.85 -4.39 -11.78
CA GLU A 61 2.99 -5.18 -12.24
C GLU A 61 4.32 -4.48 -11.95
N ASP A 62 4.36 -3.17 -12.21
CA ASP A 62 5.53 -2.33 -12.03
C ASP A 62 5.14 -0.87 -11.67
N LEU A 63 6.15 -0.02 -11.51
CA LEU A 63 5.98 1.41 -11.25
C LEU A 63 5.24 2.15 -12.37
N ALA A 64 5.43 1.73 -13.63
CA ALA A 64 4.80 2.40 -14.77
C ALA A 64 3.27 2.18 -14.76
N ALA A 65 2.84 0.93 -14.52
CA ALA A 65 1.44 0.57 -14.33
C ALA A 65 0.81 1.33 -13.15
N PHE A 66 1.55 1.42 -12.03
CA PHE A 66 1.11 2.20 -10.88
C PHE A 66 0.92 3.70 -11.21
N PHE A 67 1.92 4.35 -11.83
CA PHE A 67 1.82 5.77 -12.16
C PHE A 67 0.74 6.05 -13.21
N ALA A 68 0.50 5.14 -14.17
CA ALA A 68 -0.60 5.28 -15.12
C ALA A 68 -1.96 5.29 -14.40
N CYS A 69 -2.17 4.37 -13.44
CA CYS A 69 -3.37 4.33 -12.61
C CYS A 69 -3.50 5.59 -11.74
N GLN A 70 -2.41 6.00 -11.09
CA GLN A 70 -2.36 7.20 -10.25
C GLN A 70 -2.70 8.46 -11.06
N GLN A 71 -2.17 8.59 -12.27
CA GLN A 71 -2.44 9.72 -13.15
C GLN A 71 -3.91 9.78 -13.61
N GLN A 72 -4.52 8.63 -13.91
CA GLN A 72 -5.96 8.57 -14.22
C GLN A 72 -6.84 8.97 -13.04
N ARG A 73 -6.51 8.53 -11.83
CA ARG A 73 -7.30 8.79 -10.61
C ARG A 73 -7.00 10.15 -9.98
N GLY A 74 -5.87 10.77 -10.34
CA GLY A 74 -5.39 12.02 -9.76
C GLY A 74 -4.92 11.88 -8.31
N GLY A 75 -4.64 13.02 -7.66
CA GLY A 75 -4.14 13.07 -6.29
C GLY A 75 -2.63 13.29 -6.19
N ARG A 76 -2.15 13.61 -4.98
CA ARG A 76 -0.72 13.88 -4.76
C ARG A 76 -0.01 12.63 -4.30
N THR A 77 1.20 12.44 -4.80
CA THR A 77 2.05 11.33 -4.40
C THR A 77 3.02 11.77 -3.32
N ILE A 78 2.98 11.11 -2.16
CA ILE A 78 3.76 11.45 -0.97
C ILE A 78 4.68 10.29 -0.62
N GLY A 79 5.98 10.47 -0.81
CA GLY A 79 7.00 9.48 -0.44
C GLY A 79 7.43 9.59 1.02
N PHE A 80 7.51 8.45 1.69
CA PHE A 80 8.09 8.33 3.03
C PHE A 80 9.55 7.88 2.92
N THR A 81 10.47 8.71 3.41
CA THR A 81 11.92 8.44 3.40
C THR A 81 12.58 9.09 4.61
N THR A 82 13.68 8.51 5.08
CA THR A 82 14.49 9.06 6.17
C THR A 82 15.15 10.38 5.79
N GLY A 83 15.38 10.63 4.49
CA GLY A 83 15.90 11.90 3.96
C GLY A 83 14.84 12.98 3.72
N GLY A 84 13.62 12.81 4.26
CA GLY A 84 12.51 13.73 4.05
C GLY A 84 12.76 15.11 4.66
N ARG A 85 12.31 16.16 3.97
CA ARG A 85 12.46 17.56 4.45
C ARG A 85 11.38 17.98 5.46
N CYS A 86 10.31 17.19 5.58
CA CYS A 86 9.16 17.50 6.42
C CYS A 86 8.80 16.29 7.27
N SER A 87 8.44 16.54 8.54
CA SER A 87 7.91 15.49 9.41
C SER A 87 6.49 15.14 9.01
N TYR A 88 6.17 13.84 8.95
CA TYR A 88 4.80 13.37 8.67
C TYR A 88 3.78 13.92 9.67
N ALA A 89 4.19 14.21 10.92
CA ALA A 89 3.30 14.75 11.94
C ALA A 89 2.89 16.21 11.71
N LYS A 90 3.65 16.95 10.88
CA LYS A 90 3.36 18.35 10.52
C LYS A 90 2.80 18.47 9.10
N PHE A 91 2.79 17.37 8.34
CA PHE A 91 2.33 17.36 6.96
C PHE A 91 0.79 17.38 6.91
N GLN A 92 0.22 18.21 6.04
CA GLN A 92 -1.22 18.29 5.84
C GLN A 92 -1.68 17.31 4.76
N PHE A 93 -2.16 16.15 5.20
CA PHE A 93 -2.71 15.12 4.32
C PHE A 93 -4.11 15.48 3.81
N GLN A 94 -4.41 14.99 2.62
CA GLN A 94 -5.67 15.19 1.92
C GLN A 94 -6.26 13.84 1.52
N SER A 95 -7.58 13.81 1.33
CA SER A 95 -8.33 12.59 1.04
C SER A 95 -7.98 11.89 -0.28
N GLY A 96 -7.23 12.53 -1.18
CA GLY A 96 -6.77 11.94 -2.45
C GLY A 96 -5.27 11.64 -2.47
N ASP A 97 -4.58 11.75 -1.33
CA ASP A 97 -3.14 11.52 -1.29
C ASP A 97 -2.78 10.03 -1.42
N TRP A 98 -1.67 9.76 -2.08
CA TRP A 98 -1.06 8.45 -2.25
C TRP A 98 0.17 8.35 -1.36
N LEU A 99 0.08 7.58 -0.28
CA LEU A 99 1.13 7.41 0.71
C LEU A 99 2.05 6.26 0.26
N MET A 100 3.22 6.60 -0.27
CA MET A 100 4.17 5.64 -0.82
C MET A 100 5.26 5.26 0.18
N PHE A 101 5.41 3.95 0.37
CA PHE A 101 6.47 3.34 1.17
C PHE A 101 7.30 2.41 0.29
N GLY A 102 8.62 2.52 0.39
CA GLY A 102 9.57 1.58 -0.22
C GLY A 102 9.78 0.33 0.64
N SER A 103 10.61 -0.59 0.14
CA SER A 103 11.13 -1.75 0.87
C SER A 103 12.18 -1.38 1.91
#